data_AF-A0A533XGN6-F1
#
_entry.id   AF-A0A533XGN6-F1
#
_cell.length_a   1.000
_cell.length_b   1.000
_cell.length_c   1.000
_cell.angle_alpha   90.00
_cell.angle_beta   90.00
_cell.angle_gamma   90.00
#
_symmetry.space_group_name_H-M   'P 1'
#
loop_
_entity.id
_entity.type
_entity.pdbx_description
1 polymer ?
#
loop_
_entity_poly.entity_id
_entity_poly.type
_entity_poly.pdbx_seq_one_letter_code
_entity_poly.pdbx_strand_id
1 'polypeptide(L)'
;RAAEANLRAGGFADVVQLKQADVLDSWPPGAEGVLVTNPPYGVRTGDESELAELYPRLGDVLKQRFAGWRAYFLTADLRLPKLIGLAASRRTPLFNGALECRLFEFKIVEGSNRRKAS
;
A
#
# COMPACT_ATOMS: atom_id res chain seq x y z
N ARG A 1 -5.53 -5.07 19.47
CA ARG A 1 -5.30 -4.79 20.91
C ARG A 1 -4.31 -3.65 21.11
N ALA A 2 -3.03 -3.75 20.72
CA ALA A 2 -2.08 -2.64 20.88
C ALA A 2 -2.48 -1.36 20.09
N ALA A 3 -2.93 -1.50 18.84
CA ALA A 3 -3.37 -0.36 18.03
C ALA A 3 -4.54 0.42 18.69
N GLU A 4 -5.49 -0.29 19.28
CA GLU A 4 -6.63 0.31 19.98
C GLU A 4 -6.20 1.09 21.23
N ALA A 5 -5.28 0.52 22.02
CA ALA A 5 -4.72 1.20 23.18
C ALA A 5 -4.00 2.49 22.78
N ASN A 6 -3.23 2.46 21.70
CA ASN A 6 -2.53 3.64 21.17
C ASN A 6 -3.50 4.73 20.71
N LEU A 7 -4.59 4.37 20.01
CA LEU A 7 -5.60 5.34 19.59
C LEU A 7 -6.31 5.98 20.78
N ARG A 8 -6.64 5.20 21.82
CA ARG A 8 -7.23 5.73 23.06
C ARG A 8 -6.26 6.68 23.76
N ALA A 9 -5.00 6.28 23.94
CA ALA A 9 -3.98 7.12 24.56
C ALA A 9 -3.72 8.41 23.79
N GLY A 10 -3.82 8.38 22.47
CA GLY A 10 -3.69 9.56 21.60
C GLY A 10 -4.96 10.41 21.45
N GLY A 11 -6.08 10.03 22.06
CA GLY A 11 -7.35 10.77 21.93
C GLY A 11 -8.04 10.63 20.55
N PHE A 12 -7.71 9.60 19.79
CA PHE A 12 -8.23 9.36 18.43
C PHE A 12 -9.31 8.28 18.34
N ALA A 13 -9.75 7.74 19.49
CA ALA A 13 -10.68 6.61 19.53
C ALA A 13 -12.03 6.90 18.83
N ASP A 14 -12.48 8.16 18.86
CA ASP A 14 -13.78 8.55 18.29
C ASP A 14 -13.72 8.88 16.79
N VAL A 15 -12.52 9.01 16.22
CA VAL A 15 -12.30 9.45 14.83
C VAL A 15 -11.60 8.41 13.97
N VAL A 16 -11.07 7.33 14.57
CA VAL A 16 -10.42 6.23 13.85
C VAL A 16 -11.17 4.92 14.07
N GLN A 17 -11.62 4.32 12.97
CA GLN A 17 -12.19 2.98 13.00
C GLN A 17 -11.10 1.93 12.81
N LEU A 18 -11.00 0.97 13.72
CA LEU A 18 -10.12 -0.19 13.59
C LEU A 18 -10.89 -1.41 13.11
N LYS A 19 -10.34 -2.09 12.11
CA LYS A 19 -10.84 -3.37 11.61
C LYS A 19 -9.68 -4.33 11.41
N GLN A 20 -9.83 -5.56 11.90
CA GLN A 20 -8.97 -6.66 11.49
C GLN A 20 -9.52 -7.23 10.19
N ALA A 21 -8.72 -7.22 9.13
CA ALA A 21 -9.11 -7.72 7.82
C ALA A 21 -7.87 -8.23 7.06
N ASP A 22 -8.10 -9.14 6.12
CA ASP A 22 -7.15 -9.40 5.04
C ASP A 22 -7.25 -8.26 4.02
N VAL A 23 -6.10 -7.69 3.63
CA VAL A 23 -6.03 -6.64 2.61
C VAL A 23 -6.57 -7.13 1.27
N LEU A 24 -6.46 -8.42 0.98
CA LEU A 24 -6.92 -9.02 -0.26
C LEU A 24 -8.45 -9.12 -0.35
N ASP A 25 -9.15 -9.08 0.78
CA ASP A 25 -10.61 -9.08 0.89
C ASP A 25 -11.19 -7.71 1.23
N SER A 26 -10.35 -6.68 1.23
CA SER A 26 -10.75 -5.33 1.60
C SER A 26 -11.43 -4.57 0.46
N TRP A 27 -12.29 -3.65 0.84
CA TRP A 27 -13.00 -2.70 -0.03
C TRP A 27 -12.81 -1.28 0.50
N PRO A 28 -12.67 -0.28 -0.38
CA PRO A 28 -12.56 1.10 0.07
C PRO A 28 -13.88 1.58 0.73
N PRO A 29 -13.81 2.43 1.75
CA PRO A 29 -14.99 3.01 2.39
C PRO A 29 -15.73 4.06 1.54
N GLY A 30 -15.21 4.41 0.36
CA GLY A 30 -15.79 5.43 -0.52
C GLY A 30 -15.21 5.38 -1.93
N ALA A 31 -15.77 6.19 -2.84
CA ALA A 31 -15.38 6.22 -4.25
C ALA A 31 -13.96 6.78 -4.47
N GLU A 32 -13.50 7.68 -3.61
CA GLU A 32 -12.18 8.27 -3.66
C GLU A 32 -11.56 8.34 -2.26
N GLY A 33 -10.23 8.38 -2.22
CA GLY A 33 -9.52 8.42 -0.96
C GLY A 33 -8.03 8.16 -1.10
N VAL A 34 -7.41 7.97 0.05
CA VAL A 34 -5.98 7.67 0.17
C VAL A 34 -5.79 6.40 0.97
N LEU A 35 -5.10 5.43 0.38
CA LEU A 35 -4.57 4.27 1.08
C LEU A 35 -3.10 4.55 1.39
N VAL A 36 -2.69 4.41 2.64
CA VAL A 36 -1.28 4.46 3.04
C VAL A 36 -0.94 3.17 3.77
N THR A 37 0.15 2.54 3.38
CA THR A 37 0.63 1.33 4.04
C THR A 37 2.14 1.33 4.17
N ASN A 38 2.60 0.79 5.30
CA ASN A 38 3.98 0.42 5.54
C ASN A 38 4.03 -1.11 5.61
N PRO A 39 3.96 -1.80 4.45
CA PRO A 39 3.92 -3.26 4.43
C PRO A 39 5.16 -3.83 5.13
N PRO A 40 5.13 -5.08 5.60
CA PRO A 40 6.36 -5.76 5.95
C PRO A 40 7.32 -5.64 4.76
N TYR A 41 8.52 -5.13 4.98
CA TYR A 41 9.54 -4.96 3.94
C TYR A 41 10.77 -5.78 4.34
N GLY A 42 11.34 -6.50 3.37
CA GLY A 42 12.19 -7.67 3.50
C GLY A 42 13.57 -7.48 4.15
N VAL A 43 13.62 -6.91 5.35
CA VAL A 43 14.85 -6.88 6.18
C VAL A 43 15.10 -8.22 6.89
N ARG A 44 14.11 -9.13 6.91
CA ARG A 44 14.26 -10.49 7.45
C ARG A 44 14.34 -11.50 6.32
N THR A 45 15.31 -12.40 6.41
CA THR A 45 15.47 -13.52 5.49
C THR A 45 14.20 -14.38 5.47
N GLY A 46 13.50 -14.45 4.34
CA GLY A 46 12.23 -15.18 4.17
C GLY A 46 11.06 -14.32 3.68
N ASP A 47 11.05 -13.02 4.02
CA ASP A 47 9.93 -12.12 3.66
C ASP A 47 9.92 -11.80 2.15
N GLU A 48 11.05 -11.91 1.45
CA GLU A 48 11.12 -11.56 0.02
C GLU A 48 10.24 -12.42 -0.88
N SER A 49 10.18 -13.73 -0.64
CA SER A 49 9.35 -14.65 -1.43
C SER A 49 7.87 -14.42 -1.15
N GLU A 50 7.50 -14.23 0.12
CA GLU A 50 6.11 -13.95 0.51
C GLU A 50 5.62 -12.63 -0.09
N LEU A 51 6.47 -11.60 -0.09
CA LEU A 51 6.15 -10.31 -0.70
C LEU A 51 6.03 -10.41 -2.22
N ALA A 52 6.89 -11.20 -2.87
CA ALA A 52 6.81 -11.45 -4.31
C ALA A 52 5.49 -12.14 -4.71
N GLU A 53 4.92 -12.97 -3.84
CA GLU A 53 3.60 -13.60 -4.05
C GLU A 53 2.43 -12.68 -3.70
N LEU A 54 2.57 -11.86 -2.65
CA LEU A 54 1.53 -10.95 -2.18
C LEU A 54 1.31 -9.78 -3.15
N TYR A 55 2.38 -9.17 -3.67
CA TYR A 55 2.27 -7.93 -4.45
C TYR A 55 1.42 -8.07 -5.72
N PRO A 56 1.53 -9.12 -6.55
CA PRO A 56 0.64 -9.29 -7.70
C PRO A 56 -0.84 -9.30 -7.31
N ARG A 57 -1.19 -10.08 -6.27
CA ARG A 57 -2.57 -10.20 -5.76
C ARG A 57 -3.08 -8.87 -5.22
N LEU A 58 -2.23 -8.13 -4.51
CA LEU A 58 -2.56 -6.81 -4.00
C LEU A 58 -2.77 -5.80 -5.14
N GLY A 59 -1.92 -5.85 -6.18
CA GLY A 59 -2.07 -5.05 -7.38
C GLY A 59 -3.40 -5.28 -8.09
N ASP A 60 -3.84 -6.54 -8.16
CA ASP A 60 -5.14 -6.90 -8.74
C ASP A 60 -6.31 -6.36 -7.92
N VAL A 61 -6.26 -6.50 -6.58
CA VAL A 61 -7.28 -5.93 -5.68
C VAL A 61 -7.37 -4.42 -5.82
N LEU A 62 -6.23 -3.72 -5.88
CA LEU A 62 -6.20 -2.27 -6.09
C LEU A 62 -6.86 -1.88 -7.41
N LYS A 63 -6.51 -2.56 -8.53
CA LYS A 63 -7.11 -2.28 -9.84
C LYS A 63 -8.62 -2.55 -9.87
N GLN A 64 -9.06 -3.63 -9.23
CA GLN A 64 -10.46 -4.07 -9.28
C GLN A 64 -11.38 -3.24 -8.37
N ARG A 65 -10.87 -2.80 -7.21
CA ARG A 65 -11.72 -2.28 -6.14
C ARG A 65 -11.42 -0.84 -5.73
N PHE A 66 -10.23 -0.32 -6.02
CA PHE A 66 -9.76 0.99 -5.54
C PHE A 66 -9.63 2.03 -6.67
N ALA A 67 -10.35 1.88 -7.79
CA ALA A 67 -10.41 2.92 -8.81
C ALA A 67 -10.84 4.26 -8.19
N GLY A 68 -10.15 5.36 -8.57
CA GLY A 68 -10.36 6.68 -7.97
C GLY A 68 -9.47 6.97 -6.74
N TRP A 69 -8.77 5.97 -6.21
CA TRP A 69 -7.90 6.14 -5.04
C TRP A 69 -6.44 6.44 -5.40
N ARG A 70 -5.73 7.03 -4.42
CA ARG A 70 -4.26 7.08 -4.40
C ARG A 70 -3.73 6.13 -3.36
N ALA A 71 -2.83 5.25 -3.75
CA ALA A 71 -2.18 4.31 -2.85
C ALA A 71 -0.72 4.69 -2.63
N TYR A 72 -0.30 4.74 -1.36
CA TYR A 72 1.06 5.05 -0.94
C TYR A 72 1.66 3.86 -0.19
N PHE A 73 2.82 3.42 -0.65
CA PHE A 73 3.55 2.30 -0.06
C PHE A 73 4.93 2.78 0.39
N LEU A 74 5.18 2.71 1.70
CA LEU A 74 6.51 2.94 2.28
C LEU A 74 7.24 1.59 2.37
N THR A 75 8.32 1.42 1.60
CA THR A 75 9.07 0.15 1.60
C THR A 75 10.54 0.36 1.25
N ALA A 76 11.39 -0.55 1.72
CA ALA A 76 12.77 -0.69 1.27
C ALA A 76 12.89 -1.54 -0.02
N ASP A 77 11.84 -2.29 -0.40
CA ASP A 77 11.86 -3.11 -1.61
C ASP A 77 11.64 -2.26 -2.87
N LEU A 78 12.73 -1.94 -3.54
CA LEU A 78 12.73 -1.13 -4.76
C LEU A 78 12.11 -1.84 -5.97
N ARG A 79 11.86 -3.15 -5.88
CA ARG A 79 11.21 -3.96 -6.92
C ARG A 79 9.68 -3.81 -6.87
N LEU A 80 9.12 -3.24 -5.79
CA LEU A 80 7.68 -3.13 -5.55
C LEU A 80 6.88 -2.71 -6.80
N PRO A 81 7.19 -1.61 -7.52
CA PRO A 81 6.38 -1.20 -8.68
C PRO A 81 6.26 -2.26 -9.78
N LYS A 82 7.33 -3.06 -9.97
CA LYS A 82 7.33 -4.16 -10.94
C LYS A 82 6.47 -5.33 -10.45
N LEU A 83 6.64 -5.71 -9.19
CA LEU A 83 5.95 -6.87 -8.60
C LEU A 83 4.44 -6.63 -8.42
N ILE A 84 4.06 -5.42 -7.98
CA ILE A 84 2.64 -5.04 -7.82
C ILE A 84 1.95 -4.77 -9.17
N GLY A 85 2.71 -4.67 -10.26
CA GLY A 85 2.18 -4.43 -11.60
C GLY A 85 1.43 -3.10 -11.73
N LEU A 86 1.89 -2.05 -11.04
CA LEU A 86 1.36 -0.68 -11.09
C LEU A 86 2.46 0.31 -11.44
N ALA A 87 2.14 1.28 -12.30
CA ALA A 87 3.06 2.35 -12.62
C ALA A 87 3.08 3.37 -11.47
N ALA A 88 4.21 3.48 -10.78
CA ALA A 88 4.41 4.50 -9.75
C ALA A 88 4.39 5.90 -10.39
N SER A 89 3.49 6.77 -9.92
CA SER A 89 3.40 8.18 -10.35
C SER A 89 4.45 9.06 -9.67
N ARG A 90 4.92 8.66 -8.48
CA ARG A 90 5.98 9.34 -7.74
C ARG A 90 6.79 8.32 -6.93
N ARG A 91 8.08 8.62 -6.75
CA ARG A 91 9.01 7.88 -5.89
C ARG A 91 9.76 8.88 -5.02
N THR A 92 9.45 8.94 -3.74
CA THR A 92 10.09 9.88 -2.82
C THR A 92 11.04 9.11 -1.89
N PRO A 93 12.35 9.37 -1.92
CA PRO A 93 13.28 8.80 -0.94
C PRO A 93 12.94 9.26 0.48
N LEU A 94 12.94 8.34 1.43
CA LEU A 94 12.70 8.57 2.85
C LEU A 94 13.60 7.66 3.69
N PHE A 95 13.67 7.91 4.99
CA PHE A 95 14.37 7.06 5.94
C PHE A 95 13.41 6.58 7.03
N ASN A 96 13.35 5.26 7.24
CA ASN A 96 12.66 4.68 8.39
C ASN A 96 13.71 4.28 9.44
N GLY A 97 14.04 5.24 10.31
CA GLY A 97 15.24 5.15 11.15
C GLY A 97 16.49 5.25 10.28
N ALA A 98 17.41 4.28 10.40
CA ALA A 98 18.61 4.21 9.57
C ALA A 98 18.39 3.51 8.21
N LEU A 99 17.20 2.94 7.97
CA LEU A 99 16.90 2.22 6.74
C LEU A 99 16.44 3.17 5.64
N GLU A 100 17.14 3.19 4.51
CA GLU A 100 16.68 3.89 3.31
C GLU A 100 15.44 3.19 2.74
N CYS A 101 14.36 3.95 2.59
CA CYS A 101 13.11 3.51 2.02
C CYS A 101 12.67 4.44 0.89
N ARG A 102 11.64 4.03 0.14
CA ARG A 102 10.93 4.92 -0.77
C ARG A 102 9.44 4.89 -0.47
N LEU A 103 8.82 6.07 -0.53
CA LEU A 103 7.38 6.21 -0.63
C LEU A 103 6.99 6.19 -2.11
N PHE A 104 6.36 5.10 -2.53
CA PHE A 104 5.79 4.96 -3.86
C PHE A 104 4.35 5.46 -3.86
N GLU A 105 4.02 6.37 -4.78
CA GLU A 105 2.65 6.76 -5.08
C GLU A 105 2.15 5.98 -6.29
N PHE A 106 0.94 5.42 -6.19
CA PHE A 106 0.19 4.85 -7.29
C PHE A 106 -1.17 5.55 -7.41
N LYS A 107 -1.44 6.13 -8.59
CA LYS A 107 -2.78 6.62 -8.93
C LYS A 107 -3.56 5.47 -9.54
N ILE A 108 -4.63 5.06 -8.85
CA ILE A 108 -5.47 3.94 -9.30
C ILE A 108 -6.60 4.52 -10.13
N VAL A 109 -6.57 4.23 -11.43
CA VAL A 109 -7.53 4.72 -12.41
C VAL A 109 -8.45 3.57 -12.85
N GLU A 110 -9.67 3.90 -13.23
CA GLU A 110 -10.55 2.95 -13.90
C GLU A 110 -9.95 2.54 -15.26
N GLY A 111 -9.86 1.24 -15.53
CA GLY A 111 -9.21 0.72 -16.74
C GLY A 111 -7.69 0.58 -16.65
N SER A 112 -7.00 0.77 -17.78
CA SER A 112 -5.55 0.52 -17.89
C SER A 112 -4.78 1.81 -18.12
N ASN A 113 -3.76 2.04 -17.29
CA ASN A 113 -2.81 3.15 -17.45
C ASN A 113 -1.72 2.87 -18.52
N ARG A 114 -1.85 1.79 -19.31
CA ARG A 114 -0.97 1.57 -20.47
C ARG A 114 -1.22 2.68 -21.48
N ARG A 115 -0.19 3.47 -21.79
CA ARG A 115 -0.19 4.22 -23.06
C ARG A 115 -0.46 3.20 -24.17
N LYS A 116 -1.49 3.45 -24.99
CA LYS A 116 -1.61 2.76 -26.27
C LYS A 116 -0.27 2.99 -26.99
N ALA A 117 0.40 1.91 -27.36
CA ALA A 117 1.53 2.03 -28.26
C ALA A 117 0.99 2.65 -29.55
N SER A 118 1.51 3.82 -29.90
CA SER A 118 1.28 4.48 -31.19
C SER A 118 1.99 3.72 -32.30
#